data_AF-A0A1V5BKW4-F1
#
_entry.id   AF-A0A1V5BKW4-F1
#
_cell.length_a   1.000
_cell.length_b   1.000
_cell.length_c   1.000
_cell.angle_alpha   90.00
_cell.angle_beta   90.00
_cell.angle_gamma   90.00
#
_symmetry.space_group_name_H-M   'P 1'
#
loop_
_entity.id
_entity.type
_entity.pdbx_description
1 polymer ?
#
loop_
_entity_poly.entity_id
_entity_poly.type
_entity_poly.pdbx_seq_one_letter_code
_entity_poly.pdbx_strand_id
1 'polypeptide(L)'
;MKVKELRDSEDCDQCPFYKELCPGGMTSSAGGIPVEPPCYYWEDEDDLDELYHKAVDGIRRHEEYLDKKYAKEEQQRKAKEEKAKKAREARWETWQERQQITKLRRQIRNNNKIISLAKSFAFAINTTNEMMGYKEHVNEKYKHPLEVENEKLQAKINEIDKIRKEKLKHLREKRKMEVPNAQTNP
;
A
#
# COMPACT_ATOMS: atom_id res chain seq x y z
N MET A 1 7.15 16.21 49.70
CA MET A 1 5.98 16.80 50.43
C MET A 1 4.80 15.87 50.24
N LYS A 2 3.95 15.63 51.24
CA LYS A 2 2.78 14.74 51.06
C LYS A 2 1.58 15.50 50.50
N VAL A 3 0.74 14.81 49.72
CA VAL A 3 -0.50 15.40 49.16
C VAL A 3 -1.40 15.98 50.24
N LYS A 4 -1.47 15.32 51.40
CA LYS A 4 -2.19 15.86 52.57
C LYS A 4 -1.72 17.24 53.00
N GLU A 5 -0.40 17.44 53.07
CA GLU A 5 0.20 18.71 53.50
C GLU A 5 -0.11 19.85 52.52
N LEU A 6 -0.22 19.53 51.22
CA LEU A 6 -0.63 20.47 50.18
C LEU A 6 -2.13 20.80 50.23
N ARG A 7 -2.99 19.81 50.56
CA ARG A 7 -4.43 20.03 50.71
C ARG A 7 -4.73 20.88 51.94
N ASP A 8 -4.04 20.60 53.05
CA ASP A 8 -4.19 21.32 54.31
C ASP A 8 -3.68 22.77 54.24
N SER A 9 -2.73 23.07 53.35
CA SER A 9 -2.22 24.44 53.15
C SER A 9 -3.11 25.31 52.26
N GLU A 10 -4.03 24.72 51.49
CA GLU A 10 -4.86 25.38 50.46
C GLU A 10 -4.09 26.26 49.45
N ASP A 11 -2.76 26.17 49.43
CA ASP A 11 -1.87 27.02 48.65
C ASP A 11 -1.17 26.20 47.56
N CYS A 12 -1.52 26.49 46.30
CA CYS A 12 -0.93 25.83 45.14
C CYS A 12 0.52 26.30 44.86
N ASP A 13 0.99 27.40 45.47
CA ASP A 13 2.32 27.96 45.18
C ASP A 13 3.46 27.01 45.59
N GLN A 14 3.19 26.07 46.49
CA GLN A 14 4.16 25.06 46.93
C GLN A 14 4.11 23.76 46.12
N CYS A 15 3.13 23.60 45.22
CA CYS A 15 2.95 22.39 44.43
C CYS A 15 3.92 22.34 43.24
N PRO A 16 4.71 21.26 43.07
CA PRO A 16 5.64 21.13 41.94
C PRO A 16 4.93 21.03 40.58
N PHE A 17 3.64 20.71 40.56
CA PHE A 17 2.84 20.70 39.33
C PHE A 17 2.31 22.07 38.91
N TYR A 18 2.34 23.06 39.80
CA TYR A 18 1.71 24.36 39.54
C TYR A 18 2.42 25.10 38.40
N LYS A 19 1.62 25.75 37.54
CA LYS A 19 2.01 26.49 36.32
C LYS A 19 2.60 25.65 35.18
N GLU A 20 3.32 24.58 35.48
CA GLU A 20 3.94 23.72 34.45
C GLU A 20 2.99 22.64 33.92
N LEU A 21 2.31 21.92 34.83
CA LEU A 21 1.44 20.78 34.50
C LEU A 21 0.00 20.98 34.97
N CYS A 22 -0.22 21.90 35.92
CA CYS A 22 -1.51 22.25 36.47
C CYS A 22 -1.63 23.78 36.56
N PRO A 23 -2.65 24.41 35.95
CA PRO A 23 -2.87 25.86 36.06
C PRO A 23 -3.30 26.32 37.47
N GLY A 24 -3.55 25.38 38.38
CA GLY A 24 -4.06 25.65 39.73
C GLY A 24 -5.58 25.77 39.76
N GLY A 25 -6.18 25.37 40.89
CA GLY A 25 -7.62 25.45 41.14
C GLY A 25 -8.50 24.63 40.19
N MET A 26 -9.82 24.81 40.33
CA MET A 26 -10.80 24.25 39.40
C MET A 26 -10.77 25.04 38.10
N THR A 27 -10.54 24.35 36.99
CA THR A 27 -10.62 24.97 35.66
C THR A 27 -11.89 24.55 34.94
N SER A 28 -12.16 25.13 33.77
CA SER A 28 -13.30 24.74 32.94
C SER A 28 -12.84 24.54 31.50
N SER A 29 -13.37 23.52 30.84
CA SER A 29 -13.15 23.33 29.41
C SER A 29 -13.83 24.44 28.60
N ALA A 30 -13.50 24.55 27.31
CA ALA A 30 -14.10 25.53 26.40
C ALA A 30 -15.65 25.47 26.31
N GLY A 31 -16.27 24.37 26.78
CA GLY A 31 -17.72 24.20 26.87
C GLY A 31 -18.31 24.46 28.27
N GLY A 32 -17.54 24.99 29.22
CA GLY A 32 -18.00 25.29 30.58
C GLY A 32 -18.11 24.07 31.51
N ILE A 33 -17.60 22.91 31.10
CA ILE A 33 -17.54 21.71 31.95
C ILE A 33 -16.38 21.88 32.94
N PRO A 34 -16.61 21.81 34.26
CA PRO A 34 -15.55 21.85 35.25
C PRO A 34 -14.53 20.73 35.01
N VAL A 35 -13.26 21.08 35.02
CA VAL A 35 -12.13 20.16 34.94
C VAL A 35 -11.48 20.15 36.32
N GLU A 36 -11.60 19.02 36.99
CA GLU A 36 -10.99 18.79 38.29
C GLU A 36 -9.46 18.75 38.16
N PRO A 37 -8.72 19.42 39.05
CA PRO A 37 -7.27 19.39 39.03
C PRO A 37 -6.75 17.99 39.36
N PRO A 38 -5.56 17.61 38.87
CA PRO A 38 -5.02 16.26 39.06
C PRO A 38 -4.85 15.89 40.54
N CYS A 39 -4.62 16.88 41.42
CA CYS A 39 -4.52 16.68 42.86
C CYS A 39 -5.82 16.21 43.54
N TYR A 40 -6.97 16.30 42.87
CA TYR A 40 -8.24 15.77 43.37
C TYR A 40 -8.28 14.23 43.41
N TYR A 41 -7.48 13.58 42.56
CA TYR A 41 -7.45 12.11 42.42
C TYR A 41 -6.29 11.43 43.14
N TRP A 42 -5.40 12.19 43.77
CA TRP A 42 -4.25 11.64 44.52
C TRP A 42 -4.65 11.24 45.93
N GLU A 43 -3.95 10.25 46.48
CA GLU A 43 -4.14 9.79 47.85
C GLU A 43 -3.36 10.68 48.81
N ASP A 44 -3.87 10.88 50.03
CA ASP A 44 -3.27 11.78 51.03
C ASP A 44 -1.84 11.39 51.42
N GLU A 45 -1.49 10.10 51.29
CA GLU A 45 -0.19 9.56 51.61
C GLU A 45 0.84 9.68 50.47
N ASP A 46 0.39 10.02 49.25
CA ASP A 46 1.27 10.13 48.09
C ASP A 46 2.33 11.23 48.26
N ASP A 47 3.54 10.96 47.78
CA ASP A 47 4.61 11.95 47.70
C ASP A 47 4.51 12.76 46.40
N LEU A 48 4.35 14.08 46.53
CA LEU A 48 4.22 15.00 45.41
C LEU A 48 5.44 15.02 44.50
N ASP A 49 6.64 14.86 45.04
CA ASP A 49 7.88 14.88 44.26
C ASP A 49 7.99 13.60 43.44
N GLU A 50 7.62 12.46 44.01
CA GLU A 50 7.55 11.18 43.30
C GLU A 50 6.47 11.21 42.19
N LEU A 51 5.30 11.76 42.48
CA LEU A 51 4.23 11.95 41.50
C LEU A 51 4.69 12.85 40.34
N TYR A 52 5.37 13.96 40.65
CA TYR A 52 5.88 14.90 39.64
C TYR A 52 6.92 14.23 38.75
N HIS A 53 7.89 13.53 39.34
CA HIS A 53 8.89 12.77 38.57
C HIS A 53 8.25 11.72 37.66
N LYS A 54 7.25 10.97 38.16
CA LYS A 54 6.50 10.00 37.34
C LYS A 54 5.77 10.66 36.17
N ALA A 55 5.17 11.84 36.39
CA ALA A 55 4.46 12.59 35.36
C ALA A 55 5.44 13.09 34.27
N VAL A 56 6.54 13.72 34.67
CA VAL A 56 7.57 14.22 33.74
C VAL A 56 8.23 13.08 32.95
N ASP A 57 8.58 11.98 33.62
CA ASP A 57 9.12 10.79 32.94
C ASP A 57 8.10 10.12 32.01
N GLY A 58 6.81 10.20 32.33
CA GLY A 58 5.72 9.78 31.46
C GLY A 58 5.64 10.61 30.17
N ILE A 59 5.69 11.93 30.31
CA ILE A 59 5.69 12.88 29.19
C ILE A 59 6.92 12.64 28.30
N ARG A 60 8.12 12.58 28.88
CA ARG A 60 9.37 12.32 28.12
C ARG A 60 9.28 11.03 27.32
N ARG A 61 8.81 9.93 27.94
CA ARG A 61 8.65 8.64 27.24
C ARG A 61 7.62 8.73 26.12
N HIS A 62 6.56 9.50 26.30
CA HIS A 62 5.54 9.69 25.28
C HIS A 62 6.09 10.49 24.08
N GLU A 63 6.81 11.58 24.33
CA GLU A 63 7.48 12.37 23.30
C GLU A 63 8.49 11.53 22.51
N GLU A 64 9.36 10.79 23.20
CA GLU A 64 10.30 9.87 22.55
C GLU A 64 9.59 8.81 21.69
N TYR A 65 8.44 8.31 22.15
CA TYR A 65 7.63 7.36 21.39
C TYR A 65 7.06 8.00 20.11
N LEU A 66 6.54 9.23 20.21
CA LEU A 66 6.01 9.97 19.08
C LEU A 66 7.12 10.26 18.06
N ASP A 67 8.29 10.69 18.49
CA ASP A 67 9.44 10.94 17.61
C ASP A 67 9.88 9.66 16.89
N LYS A 68 10.00 8.54 17.62
CA LYS A 68 10.31 7.23 17.02
C LYS A 68 9.23 6.79 16.03
N LYS A 69 7.96 7.08 16.31
CA LYS A 69 6.84 6.78 15.42
C LYS A 69 6.91 7.63 14.14
N TYR A 70 7.09 8.93 14.26
CA TYR A 70 7.22 9.83 13.11
C TYR A 70 8.43 9.47 12.24
N ALA A 71 9.59 9.19 12.84
CA ALA A 71 10.77 8.76 12.09
C ALA A 71 10.51 7.46 11.29
N LYS A 72 9.82 6.48 11.90
CA LYS A 72 9.42 5.24 11.22
C LYS A 72 8.43 5.51 10.09
N GLU A 73 7.43 6.36 10.31
CA GLU A 73 6.43 6.72 9.30
C GLU A 73 7.08 7.44 8.11
N GLU A 74 8.02 8.36 8.37
CA GLU A 74 8.76 9.06 7.33
C GLU A 74 9.65 8.12 6.52
N GLN A 75 10.38 7.21 7.19
CA GLN A 75 11.16 6.18 6.52
C GLN A 75 10.29 5.27 5.65
N GLN A 76 9.12 4.85 6.16
CA GLN A 76 8.16 4.06 5.39
C GLN A 76 7.62 4.84 4.19
N ARG A 77 7.35 6.14 4.34
CA ARG A 77 6.88 7.01 3.25
C ARG A 77 7.96 7.11 2.16
N LYS A 78 9.21 7.43 2.54
CA LYS A 78 10.35 7.48 1.62
C LYS A 78 10.56 6.14 0.89
N ALA A 79 10.52 5.02 1.60
CA ALA A 79 10.64 3.69 1.00
C ALA A 79 9.49 3.36 0.03
N LYS A 80 8.25 3.73 0.37
CA LYS A 80 7.08 3.57 -0.51
C LYS A 80 7.20 4.42 -1.77
N GLU A 81 7.62 5.68 -1.64
CA GLU A 81 7.84 6.60 -2.76
C GLU A 81 8.95 6.10 -3.69
N GLU A 82 10.07 5.65 -3.14
CA GLU A 82 11.17 5.09 -3.92
C GLU A 82 10.74 3.82 -4.67
N LYS A 83 10.01 2.92 -4.01
CA LYS A 83 9.44 1.73 -4.64
C LYS A 83 8.45 2.12 -5.75
N ALA A 84 7.63 3.14 -5.53
CA ALA A 84 6.68 3.64 -6.53
C ALA A 84 7.40 4.26 -7.73
N LYS A 85 8.45 5.06 -7.51
CA LYS A 85 9.31 5.65 -8.56
C LYS A 85 9.96 4.55 -9.39
N LYS A 86 10.58 3.56 -8.73
CA LYS A 86 11.16 2.37 -9.37
C LYS A 86 10.15 1.61 -10.22
N ALA A 87 8.90 1.51 -9.77
CA ALA A 87 7.82 0.86 -10.52
C ALA A 87 7.27 1.71 -11.68
N ARG A 88 7.34 3.04 -11.60
CA ARG A 88 6.96 3.95 -12.71
C ARG A 88 7.99 3.87 -13.84
N GLU A 89 9.27 3.95 -13.52
CA GLU A 89 10.37 3.82 -14.49
C GLU A 89 10.27 2.48 -15.26
N ALA A 90 10.14 1.36 -14.54
CA ALA A 90 10.00 0.04 -15.17
C ALA A 90 8.75 -0.06 -16.07
N ARG A 91 7.66 0.63 -15.71
CA ARG A 91 6.45 0.70 -16.53
C ARG A 91 6.67 1.54 -17.79
N TRP A 92 7.41 2.64 -17.67
CA TRP A 92 7.74 3.53 -18.78
C TRP A 92 8.65 2.84 -19.80
N GLU A 93 9.73 2.21 -19.34
CA GLU A 93 10.67 1.51 -20.23
C GLU A 93 10.04 0.35 -21.01
N THR A 94 9.02 -0.29 -20.43
CA THR A 94 8.32 -1.43 -21.05
C THR A 94 6.96 -1.05 -21.66
N TRP A 95 6.68 0.25 -21.80
CA TRP A 95 5.37 0.74 -22.22
C TRP A 95 5.02 0.25 -23.63
N GLN A 96 5.95 0.38 -24.58
CA GLN A 96 5.75 -0.01 -25.97
C GLN A 96 5.44 -1.50 -26.10
N GLU A 97 6.22 -2.37 -25.46
CA GLU A 97 6.02 -3.82 -25.48
C GLU A 97 4.68 -4.19 -24.88
N ARG A 98 4.28 -3.55 -23.77
CA ARG A 98 2.97 -3.79 -23.15
C ARG A 98 1.82 -3.38 -24.07
N GLN A 99 1.93 -2.26 -24.78
CA GLN A 99 0.93 -1.85 -25.76
C GLN A 99 0.82 -2.84 -26.91
N GLN A 100 1.95 -3.27 -27.47
CA GLN A 100 1.99 -4.25 -28.55
C GLN A 100 1.39 -5.61 -28.12
N ILE A 101 1.77 -6.14 -26.96
CA ILE A 101 1.19 -7.37 -26.41
C ILE A 101 -0.32 -7.21 -26.21
N THR A 102 -0.77 -6.07 -25.70
CA THR A 102 -2.20 -5.80 -25.48
C THR A 102 -2.98 -5.80 -26.80
N LYS A 103 -2.42 -5.19 -27.86
CA LYS A 103 -2.99 -5.18 -29.21
C LYS A 103 -3.08 -6.59 -29.79
N LEU A 104 -2.00 -7.38 -29.72
CA LEU A 104 -1.96 -8.76 -30.21
C LEU A 104 -2.96 -9.66 -29.44
N ARG A 105 -3.03 -9.53 -28.11
CA ARG A 105 -4.03 -10.24 -27.29
C ARG A 105 -5.47 -9.85 -27.64
N ARG A 106 -5.72 -8.59 -28.02
CA ARG A 106 -7.03 -8.16 -28.49
C ARG A 106 -7.37 -8.81 -29.83
N GLN A 107 -6.41 -8.92 -30.75
CA GLN A 107 -6.60 -9.61 -32.03
C GLN A 107 -6.92 -11.10 -31.81
N ILE A 108 -6.15 -11.81 -30.99
CA ILE A 108 -6.43 -13.21 -30.65
C ILE A 108 -7.84 -13.38 -30.07
N ARG A 109 -8.25 -12.50 -29.15
CA ARG A 109 -9.60 -12.54 -28.58
C ARG A 109 -10.69 -12.34 -29.63
N ASN A 110 -10.48 -11.43 -30.58
CA ASN A 110 -11.43 -11.20 -31.67
C ASN A 110 -11.50 -12.42 -32.61
N ASN A 111 -10.35 -12.97 -32.99
CA ASN A 111 -10.26 -14.18 -33.80
C ASN A 111 -10.97 -15.37 -33.14
N ASN A 112 -10.77 -15.55 -31.83
CA ASN A 112 -11.45 -16.60 -31.06
C ASN A 112 -12.98 -16.43 -31.06
N LYS A 113 -13.50 -15.20 -31.05
CA LYS A 113 -14.94 -14.94 -31.17
C LYS A 113 -15.48 -15.37 -32.54
N ILE A 114 -14.73 -15.10 -33.61
CA ILE A 114 -15.10 -15.50 -34.97
C ILE A 114 -15.10 -17.04 -35.07
N ILE A 115 -14.06 -17.69 -34.55
CA ILE A 115 -13.96 -19.15 -34.51
C ILE A 115 -15.13 -19.76 -33.72
N SER A 116 -15.46 -19.21 -32.54
CA SER A 116 -16.60 -19.71 -31.75
C SER A 116 -17.94 -19.52 -32.47
N LEU A 117 -18.10 -18.42 -33.20
CA LEU A 117 -19.30 -18.16 -33.99
C LEU A 117 -19.42 -19.17 -35.14
N ALA A 118 -18.34 -19.40 -35.88
CA ALA A 118 -18.29 -20.41 -36.93
C ALA A 118 -18.63 -21.81 -36.40
N LYS A 119 -18.07 -22.19 -35.24
CA LYS A 119 -18.39 -23.45 -34.54
C LYS A 119 -19.86 -23.54 -34.16
N SER A 120 -20.46 -22.47 -33.67
CA SER A 120 -21.89 -22.47 -33.34
C SER A 120 -22.79 -22.60 -34.56
N PHE A 121 -22.42 -22.00 -35.69
CA PHE A 121 -23.16 -22.17 -36.94
C PHE A 121 -23.02 -23.58 -37.51
N ALA A 122 -21.80 -24.14 -37.51
CA ALA A 122 -21.57 -25.51 -37.94
C ALA A 122 -22.37 -26.51 -37.08
N PHE A 123 -22.40 -26.31 -35.76
CA PHE A 123 -23.23 -27.09 -34.85
C PHE A 123 -24.72 -26.98 -35.20
N ALA A 124 -25.24 -25.76 -35.33
CA ALA A 124 -26.65 -25.53 -35.65
C ALA A 124 -27.05 -26.17 -36.99
N ILE A 125 -26.22 -26.05 -38.04
CA ILE A 125 -26.44 -26.67 -39.35
C ILE A 125 -26.48 -28.20 -39.22
N ASN A 126 -25.53 -28.78 -38.49
CA ASN A 126 -25.49 -30.23 -38.28
C ASN A 126 -26.74 -30.72 -37.53
N THR A 127 -27.16 -30.01 -36.47
CA THR A 127 -28.40 -30.33 -35.75
C THR A 127 -29.63 -30.24 -36.65
N THR A 128 -29.74 -29.18 -37.48
CA THR A 128 -30.86 -29.08 -38.44
C THR A 128 -30.83 -30.17 -39.50
N ASN A 129 -29.65 -30.55 -39.98
CA ASN A 129 -29.50 -31.63 -40.96
C ASN A 129 -29.93 -32.97 -40.37
N GLU A 130 -29.59 -33.25 -39.11
CA GLU A 130 -30.09 -34.43 -38.39
C GLU A 130 -31.61 -34.44 -38.25
N MET A 131 -32.20 -33.31 -37.85
CA MET A 131 -33.66 -33.19 -37.71
C MET A 131 -34.41 -33.38 -39.04
N MET A 132 -33.81 -32.96 -40.15
CA MET A 132 -34.39 -33.06 -41.50
C MET A 132 -34.01 -34.37 -42.22
N GLY A 133 -33.19 -35.23 -41.62
CA GLY A 133 -32.74 -36.50 -42.20
C GLY A 133 -31.69 -36.36 -43.31
N TYR A 134 -31.03 -35.20 -43.44
CA TYR A 134 -29.92 -35.02 -44.38
C TYR A 134 -28.65 -35.72 -43.85
N LYS A 135 -27.94 -36.44 -44.73
CA LYS A 135 -26.67 -37.14 -44.40
C LYS A 135 -25.45 -36.22 -44.40
N GLU A 136 -25.60 -34.96 -44.83
CA GLU A 136 -24.51 -34.02 -44.94
C GLU A 136 -24.23 -33.37 -43.58
N HIS A 137 -22.97 -33.47 -43.13
CA HIS A 137 -22.50 -32.77 -41.94
C HIS A 137 -21.29 -31.90 -42.28
N VAL A 138 -21.30 -30.67 -41.77
CA VAL A 138 -20.16 -29.77 -41.80
C VAL A 138 -19.12 -30.32 -40.82
N ASN A 139 -18.04 -30.89 -41.34
CA ASN A 139 -16.94 -31.42 -40.54
C ASN A 139 -15.76 -30.44 -40.51
N GLU A 140 -15.31 -30.07 -39.32
CA GLU A 140 -14.06 -29.31 -39.11
C GLU A 140 -12.83 -30.23 -39.29
N LYS A 141 -12.49 -30.56 -40.54
CA LYS A 141 -11.34 -31.46 -40.82
C LYS A 141 -9.97 -30.82 -40.60
N TYR A 142 -9.90 -29.49 -40.47
CA TYR A 142 -8.65 -28.74 -40.31
C TYR A 142 -8.81 -27.63 -39.27
N LYS A 143 -7.70 -27.29 -38.58
CA LYS A 143 -7.63 -26.09 -37.74
C LYS A 143 -8.09 -24.89 -38.54
N HIS A 144 -8.98 -24.08 -37.96
CA HIS A 144 -9.48 -22.88 -38.62
C HIS A 144 -8.28 -21.98 -38.98
N PRO A 145 -8.22 -21.32 -40.15
CA PRO A 145 -7.07 -20.49 -40.54
C PRO A 145 -6.68 -19.45 -39.46
N LEU A 146 -7.69 -18.92 -38.76
CA LEU A 146 -7.50 -18.01 -37.62
C LEU A 146 -6.88 -18.68 -36.38
N GLU A 147 -7.04 -19.99 -36.17
CA GLU A 147 -6.35 -20.72 -35.09
C GLU A 147 -4.84 -20.78 -35.37
N VAL A 148 -4.45 -21.07 -36.61
CA VAL A 148 -3.04 -21.04 -37.05
C VAL A 148 -2.46 -19.63 -36.94
N GLU A 149 -3.23 -18.61 -37.31
CA GLU A 149 -2.83 -17.22 -37.11
C GLU A 149 -2.67 -16.87 -35.63
N ASN A 150 -3.59 -17.33 -34.77
CA ASN A 150 -3.50 -17.12 -33.32
C ASN A 150 -2.24 -17.76 -32.72
N GLU A 151 -1.84 -18.94 -33.18
CA GLU A 151 -0.57 -19.57 -32.78
C GLU A 151 0.64 -18.69 -33.16
N LYS A 152 0.65 -18.13 -34.38
CA LYS A 152 1.69 -17.18 -34.82
C LYS A 152 1.70 -15.90 -33.99
N LEU A 153 0.52 -15.33 -33.70
CA LEU A 153 0.39 -14.14 -32.85
C LEU A 153 0.86 -14.44 -31.42
N GLN A 154 0.61 -15.64 -30.92
CA GLN A 154 1.07 -16.07 -29.60
C GLN A 154 2.60 -16.23 -29.56
N ALA A 155 3.21 -16.76 -30.61
CA ALA A 155 4.67 -16.81 -30.74
C ALA A 155 5.27 -15.39 -30.73
N LYS A 156 4.69 -14.45 -31.48
CA LYS A 156 5.11 -13.02 -31.46
C LYS A 156 4.96 -12.38 -30.08
N ILE A 157 3.88 -12.67 -29.34
CA ILE A 157 3.73 -12.21 -27.95
C ILE A 157 4.89 -12.73 -27.08
N ASN A 158 5.25 -14.01 -27.23
CA ASN A 158 6.33 -14.61 -26.43
C ASN A 158 7.70 -13.97 -26.74
N GLU A 159 7.97 -13.63 -28.01
CA GLU A 159 9.19 -12.92 -28.42
C GLU A 159 9.25 -11.51 -27.81
N ILE A 160 8.16 -10.74 -27.91
CA ILE A 160 8.08 -9.39 -27.32
C ILE A 160 8.21 -9.47 -25.79
N ASP A 161 7.61 -10.48 -25.15
CA ASP A 161 7.75 -10.68 -23.71
C ASP A 161 9.19 -11.05 -23.29
N LYS A 162 9.97 -11.75 -24.14
CA LYS A 162 11.40 -11.97 -23.91
C LYS A 162 12.17 -10.64 -23.91
N ILE A 163 11.99 -9.83 -24.95
CA ILE A 163 12.61 -8.50 -25.07
C ILE A 163 12.25 -7.62 -23.86
N ARG A 164 10.98 -7.62 -23.47
CA ARG A 164 10.50 -6.89 -22.28
C ARG A 164 11.21 -7.34 -21.00
N LYS A 165 11.39 -8.66 -20.81
CA LYS A 165 12.09 -9.21 -19.65
C LYS A 165 13.57 -8.82 -19.65
N GLU A 166 14.22 -8.81 -20.81
CA GLU A 166 15.61 -8.37 -20.97
C GLU A 166 15.79 -6.88 -20.63
N LYS A 167 14.90 -6.00 -21.11
CA LYS A 167 14.88 -4.58 -20.70
C LYS A 167 14.81 -4.41 -19.19
N LEU A 168 13.90 -5.16 -18.53
CA LEU A 168 13.79 -5.13 -17.07
C LEU A 168 15.02 -5.68 -16.35
N LYS A 169 15.75 -6.65 -16.94
CA LYS A 169 17.03 -7.11 -16.39
C LYS A 169 18.09 -6.02 -16.49
N HIS A 170 18.23 -5.39 -17.65
CA HIS A 170 19.17 -4.28 -17.84
C HIS A 170 18.88 -3.09 -16.91
N LEU A 171 17.61 -2.72 -16.70
CA LEU A 171 17.27 -1.68 -15.73
C LEU A 171 17.60 -2.08 -14.28
N ARG A 172 17.49 -3.37 -13.92
CA ARG A 172 17.96 -3.85 -12.61
C ARG A 172 19.48 -3.81 -12.49
N GLU A 173 20.20 -4.13 -13.55
CA GLU A 173 21.67 -4.07 -13.59
C GLU A 173 22.17 -2.63 -13.50
N LYS A 174 21.59 -1.70 -14.28
CA LYS A 174 21.87 -0.26 -14.18
C LYS A 174 21.69 0.26 -12.75
N ARG A 175 20.57 -0.09 -12.10
CA ARG A 175 20.33 0.27 -10.70
C ARG A 175 21.35 -0.32 -9.73
N LYS A 176 21.95 -1.47 -10.00
CA LYS A 176 23.02 -2.03 -9.16
C LYS A 176 24.34 -1.28 -9.37
N MET A 177 24.62 -0.87 -10.61
CA MET A 177 25.82 -0.12 -10.99
C MET A 177 25.77 1.35 -10.58
N GLU A 178 24.59 1.93 -10.38
CA GLU A 178 24.39 3.32 -9.90
C GLU A 178 24.48 3.45 -8.37
N VAL A 179 24.52 2.33 -7.62
CA VAL A 179 24.59 2.30 -6.14
C VAL A 179 26.02 2.30 -5.51
N PRO A 180 27.17 2.29 -6.21
CA PRO A 180 28.48 2.37 -5.56
C PRO A 180 28.96 3.82 -5.41
N ASN A 181 28.74 4.42 -4.23
CA ASN A 181 29.56 5.47 -3.56
C ASN A 181 28.77 6.32 -2.55
N ALA A 182 28.04 5.70 -1.61
CA ALA A 182 27.50 6.41 -0.44
C ALA A 182 28.19 6.00 0.89
N GLN A 183 29.23 5.16 0.83
CA GLN A 183 29.95 4.65 1.99
C GLN A 183 31.48 4.72 1.78
N THR A 184 31.99 5.89 1.44
CA THR A 184 33.39 6.26 1.68
C THR A 184 33.45 7.76 1.86
N ASN A 185 33.28 8.24 3.08
CA ASN A 185 33.98 9.43 3.55
C ASN A 185 34.50 9.12 4.96
N PRO A 186 35.80 9.36 5.22
CA PRO A 186 36.48 8.99 6.46
C PRO A 186 35.96 9.75 7.69
#